data_AF-A0A524PD65-F1
#
_entry.id   AF-A0A524PD65-F1
#
_cell.length_a   1.000
_cell.length_b   1.000
_cell.length_c   1.000
_cell.angle_alpha   90.00
_cell.angle_beta   90.00
_cell.angle_gamma   90.00
#
_symmetry.space_group_name_H-M   'P 1'
#
loop_
_entity.id
_entity.type
_entity.pdbx_description
1 polymer ?
#
loop_
_entity_poly.entity_id
_entity_poly.type
_entity_poly.pdbx_seq_one_letter_code
_entity_poly.pdbx_strand_id
1 'polypeptide(L)' 'LAPGTWSRRITQEHRNVYLVRDRRIDFLEARYHY' A
#
# COMPACT_ATOMS: atom_id res chain seq x y z
N LEU A 1 -2.45 3.36 -12.18
CA LEU A 1 -2.58 2.40 -11.06
C LEU A 1 -3.76 1.49 -11.36
N ALA A 2 -3.65 0.20 -11.10
CA ALA A 2 -4.77 -0.72 -11.34
C ALA A 2 -5.99 -0.33 -10.45
N PRO A 3 -7.23 -0.55 -10.90
CA PRO A 3 -8.42 -0.32 -10.07
C PRO A 3 -8.32 -1.03 -8.72
N GLY A 4 -8.67 -0.35 -7.64
CA GLY A 4 -8.58 -0.89 -6.27
C GLY A 4 -7.21 -0.75 -5.60
N THR A 5 -6.24 -0.11 -6.25
CA THR A 5 -4.93 0.19 -5.64
C THR A 5 -5.02 1.41 -4.73
N TRP A 6 -4.52 1.29 -3.51
CA TRP A 6 -4.50 2.34 -2.49
C TRP A 6 -3.07 2.62 -2.03
N SER A 7 -2.81 3.87 -1.64
CA SER A 7 -1.56 4.29 -1.02
C SER A 7 -1.85 5.03 0.29
N ARG A 8 -1.24 4.58 1.38
CA ARG A 8 -1.35 5.21 2.70
C ARG A 8 0.03 5.68 3.17
N ARG A 9 0.10 6.92 3.64
CA ARG A 9 1.31 7.45 4.31
C ARG A 9 1.38 6.89 5.72
N ILE A 10 2.50 6.25 6.05
CA ILE A 10 2.79 5.78 7.41
C ILE A 10 3.66 6.82 8.14
N THR A 11 4.62 7.41 7.43
CA THR A 11 5.40 8.57 7.89
C THR A 11 5.43 9.63 6.77
N GLN A 12 6.21 10.72 6.96
CA GLN A 12 6.41 11.70 5.88
C GLN A 12 7.11 11.08 4.66
N GLU A 13 8.00 10.12 4.90
CA GLU A 13 8.79 9.44 3.86
C GLU A 13 8.14 8.14 3.38
N HIS A 14 7.55 7.36 4.29
CA HIS A 14 7.05 6.02 3.96
C HIS A 14 5.63 5.99 3.46
N ARG A 15 5.43 5.21 2.40
CA ARG A 15 4.12 4.87 1.86
C ARG A 15 3.97 3.36 1.79
N ASN A 16 2.84 2.90 2.28
CA ASN A 16 2.37 1.54 2.04
C ASN A 16 1.43 1.56 0.84
N VAL A 17 1.69 0.70 -0.13
CA VAL A 17 0.84 0.49 -1.30
C VAL A 17 0.23 -0.90 -1.21
N TYR A 18 -1.10 -0.95 -1.30
CA TYR A 18 -1.85 -2.20 -1.20
C TYR A 18 -3.02 -2.22 -2.19
N LEU A 19 -3.45 -3.42 -2.54
CA LEU A 19 -4.61 -3.68 -3.39
C LEU A 19 -5.72 -4.27 -2.55
N VAL A 20 -6.90 -3.65 -2.58
CA VAL A 20 -8.10 -4.20 -1.95
C VAL A 20 -8.81 -5.10 -2.94
N ARG A 21 -9.04 -6.35 -2.54
CA ARG A 21 -9.92 -7.31 -3.22
C ARG A 21 -11.03 -7.73 -2.26
N ASP A 22 -12.08 -8.34 -2.80
CA ASP A 22 -13.31 -8.71 -2.08
C ASP A 22 -13.09 -9.24 -0.65
N ARG A 23 -12.21 -10.23 -0.47
CA ARG A 23 -11.94 -10.86 0.83
C ARG A 23 -10.48 -10.81 1.28
N ARG A 24 -9.64 -10.02 0.62
CA ARG A 24 -8.21 -9.96 0.94
C ARG A 24 -7.58 -8.62 0.58
N ILE A 25 -6.50 -8.30 1.28
CA ILE A 25 -5.66 -7.14 1.01
C ILE A 25 -4.28 -7.65 0.60
N ASP A 26 -3.86 -7.33 -0.62
CA ASP A 26 -2.53 -7.69 -1.12
C ASP A 26 -1.59 -6.51 -0.89
N PHE A 27 -0.55 -6.67 -0.06
CA PHE A 27 0.49 -5.65 0.12
C PHE A 27 1.47 -5.70 -1.05
N LEU A 28 1.55 -4.62 -1.82
CA LEU A 28 2.39 -4.53 -3.02
C LEU A 28 3.76 -3.94 -2.69
N GLU A 29 3.79 -2.95 -1.80
CA GLU A 29 5.02 -2.31 -1.37
C GLU A 29 4.88 -1.76 0.06
N ALA A 30 5.85 -2.09 0.90
CA ALA A 30 6.01 -1.53 2.23
C ALA A 30 7.50 -1.29 2.46
N ARG A 31 8.03 -0.19 1.90
CA ARG A 31 9.42 0.18 2.15
C ARG A 31 9.54 0.75 3.55
N TYR A 32 10.39 0.10 4.34
CA TYR A 32 10.92 0.62 5.58
C TYR A 32 12.25 1.30 5.24
N HIS A 33 12.32 2.63 5.36
CA HIS A 33 13.60 3.33 5.36
C HIS A 33 14.00 3.51 6.82
N TYR A 34 15.26 3.18 7.09
CA TYR A 34 15.87 3.26 8.41
C TYR A 34 16.56 4.62 8.55
#